data_AF-A0A2N1F9D9-F1
#
_entry.id   AF-A0A2N1F9D9-F1
#
_cell.length_a   1.000
_cell.length_b   1.000
_cell.length_c   1.000
_cell.angle_alpha   90.00
_cell.angle_beta   90.00
_cell.angle_gamma   90.00
#
_symmetry.space_group_name_H-M   'P 1'
#
loop_
_entity.id
_entity.type
_entity.pdbx_description
1 polymer ?
#
loop_
_entity_poly.entity_id
_entity_poly.type
_entity_poly.pdbx_seq_one_letter_code
_entity_poly.pdbx_strand_id
1 'polypeptide(L)'
;MQVNIIAQTKMKELPIQFGDVFLVSNTKKTIVDNYDEHLKIELINFIEEWGYDAPPGVENRNYYSDVQYTLRVQVKDVEKIYSFYSSDIKHKNKFSFNFKNYKIFILSDEYTNSSASIKIKINRID
;
A
#
# COMPACT_ATOMS: atom_id res chain seq x y z
N MET A 1 11.68 25.66 -40.60
CA MET A 1 11.99 25.51 -39.15
C MET A 1 10.73 24.97 -38.48
N GLN A 2 10.60 23.66 -38.35
CA GLN A 2 9.44 23.02 -37.72
C GLN A 2 9.76 22.83 -36.25
N VAL A 3 9.10 23.60 -35.39
CA VAL A 3 9.18 23.44 -33.94
C VAL A 3 8.21 22.31 -33.57
N ASN A 4 8.74 21.09 -33.46
CA ASN A 4 8.02 19.98 -32.85
C ASN A 4 7.90 20.25 -31.35
N ILE A 5 6.77 20.81 -30.94
CA ILE A 5 6.36 20.90 -29.54
C ILE A 5 5.98 19.48 -29.14
N ILE A 6 6.94 18.74 -28.58
CA ILE A 6 6.66 17.49 -27.87
C ILE A 6 5.92 17.91 -26.60
N ALA A 7 4.58 17.86 -26.68
CA ALA A 7 3.72 17.94 -25.52
C ALA A 7 4.13 16.80 -24.57
N GLN A 8 4.94 17.13 -23.57
CA GLN A 8 5.10 16.28 -22.40
C GLN A 8 3.74 16.23 -21.74
N THR A 9 2.95 15.21 -22.06
CA THR A 9 1.76 14.82 -21.31
C THR A 9 2.23 14.42 -19.92
N LYS A 10 2.47 15.40 -19.04
CA LYS A 10 2.36 15.19 -17.61
C LYS A 10 0.90 14.79 -17.41
N MET A 11 0.63 13.48 -17.35
CA MET A 11 -0.63 12.97 -16.83
C MET A 11 -0.79 13.62 -15.46
N LYS A 12 -1.68 14.61 -15.40
CA LYS A 12 -2.04 15.30 -14.18
C LYS A 12 -2.80 14.26 -13.36
N GLU A 13 -2.09 13.55 -12.47
CA GLU A 13 -2.73 12.64 -11.53
C GLU A 13 -3.80 13.44 -10.80
N LEU A 14 -5.06 13.06 -10.97
CA LEU A 14 -6.16 13.70 -10.26
C LEU A 14 -5.91 13.47 -8.75
N PRO A 15 -6.06 14.50 -7.91
CA PRO A 15 -5.85 14.35 -6.49
C PRO A 15 -6.84 13.32 -5.94
N ILE A 16 -6.33 12.29 -5.29
CA ILE A 16 -7.15 11.30 -4.60
C ILE A 16 -7.75 11.97 -3.38
N GLN A 17 -9.07 11.87 -3.21
CA GLN A 17 -9.78 12.46 -2.08
C GLN A 17 -9.84 11.49 -0.90
N PHE A 18 -9.96 12.04 0.31
CA PHE A 18 -10.27 11.24 1.49
C PHE A 18 -11.65 10.57 1.32
N GLY A 19 -11.77 9.33 1.78
CA GLY A 19 -12.98 8.51 1.66
C GLY A 19 -13.02 7.65 0.41
N ASP A 20 -12.27 8.02 -0.63
CA ASP A 20 -12.15 7.23 -1.87
C ASP A 20 -11.29 6.00 -1.68
N VAL A 21 -11.56 5.00 -2.52
CA VAL A 21 -10.76 3.79 -2.63
C VAL A 21 -9.76 3.99 -3.78
N PHE A 22 -8.49 3.73 -3.52
CA PHE A 22 -7.42 3.88 -4.50
C PHE A 22 -6.37 2.78 -4.37
N LEU A 23 -5.50 2.68 -5.36
CA LEU A 23 -4.39 1.72 -5.36
C LEU A 23 -3.07 2.42 -5.03
N VAL A 24 -2.27 1.77 -4.20
CA VAL A 24 -0.87 2.11 -3.96
C VAL A 24 -0.02 0.97 -4.50
N SER A 25 0.86 1.26 -5.45
CA SER A 25 1.77 0.27 -6.03
C SER A 25 3.21 0.54 -5.62
N ASN A 26 4.06 -0.49 -5.63
CA ASN A 26 5.49 -0.33 -5.35
C ASN A 26 6.26 0.47 -6.42
N THR A 27 5.60 0.82 -7.52
CA THR A 27 6.17 1.55 -8.65
C THR A 27 5.82 3.04 -8.66
N LYS A 28 4.89 3.47 -7.79
CA LYS A 28 4.36 4.83 -7.78
C LYS A 28 4.17 5.33 -6.37
N LYS A 29 4.43 6.63 -6.19
CA LYS A 29 4.05 7.34 -4.96
C LYS A 29 2.62 7.81 -5.10
N THR A 30 1.83 7.64 -4.06
CA THR A 30 0.44 8.07 -4.05
C THR A 30 0.27 9.23 -3.09
N ILE A 31 -0.31 10.32 -3.60
CA ILE A 31 -0.62 11.51 -2.81
C ILE A 31 -2.14 11.60 -2.67
N VAL A 32 -2.60 11.61 -1.44
CA VAL A 32 -4.00 11.89 -1.07
C VAL A 32 -4.05 13.34 -0.63
N ASP A 33 -4.85 14.13 -1.33
CA ASP A 33 -4.80 15.59 -1.24
C ASP A 33 -6.20 16.18 -1.02
N ASN A 34 -6.25 17.18 -0.15
CA ASN A 34 -7.35 18.12 0.01
C ASN A 34 -6.73 19.50 0.27
N TYR A 35 -7.39 20.59 -0.11
CA TYR A 35 -6.87 21.98 -0.17
C TYR A 35 -5.89 22.41 0.95
N ASP A 36 -6.03 21.90 2.18
CA ASP A 36 -5.19 22.22 3.35
C ASP A 36 -4.38 21.04 3.94
N GLU A 37 -4.53 19.83 3.40
CA GLU A 37 -3.97 18.60 3.96
C GLU A 37 -3.39 17.66 2.90
N HIS A 38 -2.10 17.36 3.04
CA HIS A 38 -1.39 16.40 2.19
C HIS A 38 -0.99 15.16 2.99
N LEU A 39 -1.51 14.00 2.60
CA LEU A 39 -1.06 12.70 3.08
C LEU A 39 -0.36 11.97 1.92
N LYS A 40 0.89 11.58 2.14
CA LYS A 40 1.65 10.76 1.21
C LYS A 40 1.68 9.32 1.70
N ILE A 41 1.43 8.39 0.79
CA ILE A 41 1.51 6.96 1.06
C ILE A 41 2.29 6.27 -0.05
N GLU A 42 3.22 5.42 0.35
CA GLU A 42 4.13 4.74 -0.56
C GLU A 42 4.30 3.29 -0.12
N LEU A 43 4.13 2.36 -1.05
CA LEU A 43 4.53 0.97 -0.86
C LEU A 43 6.02 0.86 -1.14
N ILE A 44 6.83 0.81 -0.07
CA ILE A 44 8.29 0.88 -0.18
C ILE A 44 8.94 -0.51 -0.25
N ASN A 45 8.26 -1.56 0.21
CA ASN A 45 8.76 -2.91 0.13
C ASN A 45 7.63 -3.95 0.16
N PHE A 46 7.87 -5.10 -0.46
CA PHE A 46 7.05 -6.31 -0.29
C PHE A 46 7.96 -7.54 -0.40
N ILE A 47 7.79 -8.51 0.49
CA ILE A 47 8.61 -9.73 0.57
C ILE A 47 7.67 -10.92 0.69
N GLU A 48 7.80 -11.89 -0.21
CA GLU A 48 7.13 -13.18 -0.08
C GLU A 48 7.95 -14.10 0.84
N GLU A 49 7.29 -14.59 1.88
CA GLU A 49 7.82 -15.56 2.83
C GLU A 49 7.07 -16.88 2.64
N TRP A 50 7.80 -17.97 2.44
CA TRP A 50 7.23 -19.29 2.30
C TRP A 50 8.06 -20.31 3.06
N GLY A 51 7.42 -21.42 3.44
CA GLY A 51 8.09 -22.45 4.20
C GLY A 51 7.16 -23.57 4.63
N TYR A 52 7.64 -24.32 5.61
CA TYR A 52 6.87 -25.36 6.28
C TYR A 52 6.81 -25.05 7.77
N ASP A 53 5.68 -25.35 8.39
CA ASP A 53 5.45 -25.15 9.83
C ASP A 53 6.25 -26.11 10.74
N ALA A 54 6.90 -27.12 10.16
CA ALA A 54 7.68 -28.11 10.87
C ALA A 54 9.01 -28.47 10.14
N PRO A 55 10.02 -28.96 10.88
CA PRO A 55 11.29 -29.39 10.30
C PRO A 55 11.14 -30.53 9.27
N PRO A 56 12.14 -30.72 8.39
CA PRO A 56 12.20 -31.90 7.52
C PRO A 56 12.14 -33.21 8.33
N GLY A 57 11.30 -34.15 7.92
CA GLY A 57 11.14 -35.46 8.58
C GLY A 57 9.87 -35.61 9.43
N VAL A 58 9.13 -34.53 9.67
CA VAL A 58 7.79 -34.59 10.27
C VAL A 58 6.75 -34.93 9.21
N GLU A 59 5.99 -36.01 9.40
CA GLU A 59 4.82 -36.33 8.57
C GLU A 59 3.73 -35.28 8.77
N ASN A 60 3.04 -34.88 7.68
CA ASN A 60 1.96 -33.87 7.67
C ASN A 60 2.37 -32.42 7.99
N ARG A 61 3.60 -32.02 7.63
CA ARG A 61 3.98 -30.59 7.63
C ARG A 61 3.09 -29.78 6.68
N ASN A 62 2.65 -28.60 7.11
CA ASN A 62 1.86 -27.71 6.28
C ASN A 62 2.76 -26.70 5.58
N TYR A 63 2.58 -26.56 4.27
CA TYR A 63 3.18 -25.47 3.52
C TYR A 63 2.45 -24.17 3.84
N TYR A 64 3.22 -23.10 4.03
CA TYR A 64 2.69 -21.74 4.13
C TYR A 64 3.36 -20.83 3.11
N SER A 65 2.62 -19.81 2.68
CA SER A 65 3.10 -18.72 1.84
C SER A 65 2.33 -17.47 2.24
N ASP A 66 3.06 -16.40 2.52
CA ASP A 66 2.49 -15.10 2.90
C ASP A 66 3.36 -13.98 2.33
N VAL A 67 2.81 -12.78 2.25
CA VAL A 67 3.54 -11.59 1.78
C VAL A 67 3.51 -10.53 2.84
N GLN A 68 4.69 -10.07 3.25
CA GLN A 68 4.84 -8.92 4.11
C GLN A 68 4.94 -7.66 3.26
N TYR A 69 4.03 -6.71 3.48
CA TYR A 69 4.06 -5.38 2.86
C TYR A 69 4.62 -4.35 3.83
N THR A 70 5.35 -3.36 3.32
CA THR A 70 5.83 -2.21 4.10
C THR A 70 5.38 -0.91 3.46
N LEU A 71 4.52 -0.16 4.17
CA LEU A 71 4.04 1.15 3.78
C LEU A 71 4.79 2.25 4.54
N ARG A 72 5.19 3.30 3.80
CA ARG A 72 5.57 4.60 4.37
C ARG A 72 4.36 5.52 4.29
N VAL A 73 3.99 6.12 5.42
CA VAL A 73 2.92 7.12 5.51
C VAL A 73 3.50 8.42 6.07
N GLN A 74 3.24 9.54 5.39
CA GLN A 74 3.75 10.85 5.78
C GLN A 74 2.64 11.90 5.75
N VAL A 75 2.56 12.71 6.81
CA VAL A 75 1.69 13.89 6.90
C VAL A 75 2.55 15.05 7.40
N LYS A 76 2.70 16.10 6.57
CA LYS A 76 3.65 17.20 6.83
C LYS A 76 5.04 16.64 7.15
N ASP A 77 5.58 16.94 8.34
CA ASP A 77 6.92 16.53 8.78
C ASP A 77 6.92 15.22 9.57
N VAL A 78 5.77 14.56 9.74
CA VAL A 78 5.67 13.30 10.49
C VAL A 78 5.59 12.13 9.51
N GLU A 79 6.58 11.25 9.59
CA GLU A 79 6.63 9.99 8.85
C GLU A 79 6.49 8.80 9.81
N LYS A 80 5.81 7.74 9.35
CA LYS A 80 5.78 6.45 10.02
C LYS A 80 5.77 5.29 9.01
N ILE A 81 6.45 4.22 9.39
CA ILE A 81 6.50 2.98 8.63
C ILE A 81 5.55 1.95 9.27
N TYR A 82 4.81 1.24 8.44
CA TYR A 82 3.89 0.19 8.83
C TYR A 82 4.18 -1.08 8.04
N SER A 83 4.24 -2.21 8.74
CA SER A 83 4.37 -3.52 8.11
C SER A 83 3.18 -4.40 8.49
N PHE A 84 2.70 -5.18 7.54
CA PHE A 84 1.57 -6.10 7.72
C PHE A 84 1.64 -7.24 6.70
N TYR A 85 0.98 -8.34 7.01
CA TYR A 85 0.94 -9.52 6.15
C TYR A 85 -0.31 -9.56 5.27
N SER A 86 -0.24 -10.22 4.12
CA SER A 86 -1.41 -10.53 3.28
C SER A 86 -2.47 -11.29 4.07
N SER A 87 -2.03 -12.21 4.93
CA SER A 87 -2.91 -12.94 5.85
C SER A 87 -3.67 -12.02 6.83
N ASP A 88 -3.10 -10.90 7.30
CA ASP A 88 -3.80 -9.95 8.18
C ASP A 88 -5.02 -9.33 7.48
N ILE A 89 -4.94 -9.10 6.17
CA ILE A 89 -6.03 -8.59 5.35
C ILE A 89 -7.11 -9.67 5.21
N LYS A 90 -6.70 -10.89 4.86
CA LYS A 90 -7.59 -12.03 4.56
C LYS A 90 -8.32 -12.54 5.80
N HIS A 91 -7.64 -12.71 6.93
CA HIS A 91 -8.24 -13.28 8.14
C HIS A 91 -9.27 -12.36 8.80
N LYS A 92 -9.07 -11.05 8.71
CA LYS A 92 -9.94 -10.06 9.39
C LYS A 92 -10.97 -9.42 8.45
N ASN A 93 -10.93 -9.73 7.15
CA ASN A 93 -11.64 -9.02 6.07
C ASN A 93 -11.39 -7.50 6.05
N LYS A 94 -10.48 -7.00 6.91
CA LYS A 94 -10.07 -5.62 7.05
C LYS A 94 -8.80 -5.56 7.90
N PHE A 95 -7.74 -4.97 7.36
CA PHE A 95 -6.60 -4.51 8.15
C PHE A 95 -6.67 -2.98 8.21
N SER A 96 -6.52 -2.40 9.40
CA SER A 96 -6.57 -0.94 9.54
C SER A 96 -5.71 -0.45 10.67
N PHE A 97 -5.15 0.73 10.49
CA PHE A 97 -4.35 1.40 11.51
C PHE A 97 -4.66 2.90 11.52
N ASN A 98 -4.42 3.51 12.69
CA ASN A 98 -4.56 4.95 12.86
C ASN A 98 -3.21 5.63 12.66
N PHE A 99 -3.22 6.79 12.03
CA PHE A 99 -2.07 7.69 11.91
C PHE A 99 -2.56 9.14 12.03
N LYS A 100 -2.18 9.83 13.11
CA LYS A 100 -2.72 11.16 13.43
C LYS A 100 -4.26 11.14 13.41
N ASN A 101 -4.87 12.01 12.61
CA ASN A 101 -6.32 12.16 12.49
C ASN A 101 -6.89 11.30 11.35
N TYR A 102 -6.13 10.31 10.87
CA TYR A 102 -6.53 9.45 9.76
C TYR A 102 -6.65 8.00 10.20
N LYS A 103 -7.68 7.33 9.67
CA LYS A 103 -7.83 5.88 9.73
C LYS A 103 -7.60 5.32 8.33
N ILE A 104 -6.56 4.51 8.22
CA ILE A 104 -6.13 3.90 6.97
C ILE A 104 -6.63 2.47 6.94
N PHE A 105 -7.41 2.12 5.92
CA PHE A 105 -7.96 0.80 5.69
C PHE A 105 -7.24 0.15 4.52
N ILE A 106 -6.68 -1.03 4.77
CA ILE A 106 -6.14 -1.92 3.77
C ILE A 106 -7.24 -2.94 3.44
N LEU A 107 -7.74 -2.86 2.21
CA LEU A 107 -8.94 -3.59 1.76
C LEU A 107 -8.59 -4.90 1.05
N SER A 108 -7.55 -4.87 0.21
CA SER A 108 -7.06 -6.03 -0.51
C SER A 108 -5.62 -5.78 -0.96
N ASP A 109 -4.92 -6.84 -1.29
CA ASP A 109 -3.59 -6.85 -1.86
C ASP A 109 -3.54 -7.71 -3.12
N GLU A 110 -2.67 -7.34 -4.05
CA GLU A 110 -2.30 -8.14 -5.20
C GLU A 110 -0.78 -8.06 -5.36
N TYR A 111 -0.13 -9.20 -5.57
CA TYR A 111 1.31 -9.24 -5.82
C TYR A 111 1.68 -10.22 -6.92
N THR A 112 2.82 -9.96 -7.52
CA THR A 112 3.55 -10.83 -8.43
C THR A 112 5.02 -10.85 -8.01
N ASN A 113 5.85 -11.61 -8.73
CA ASN A 113 7.29 -11.70 -8.44
C ASN A 113 8.03 -10.34 -8.54
N SER A 114 7.48 -9.35 -9.25
CA SER A 114 8.15 -8.06 -9.52
C SER A 114 7.31 -6.84 -9.16
N SER A 115 6.06 -7.01 -8.76
CA SER A 115 5.16 -5.90 -8.45
C SER A 115 4.18 -6.24 -7.33
N ALA A 116 3.75 -5.20 -6.63
CA ALA A 116 2.73 -5.29 -5.61
C ALA A 116 1.83 -4.06 -5.68
N SER A 117 0.55 -4.28 -5.39
CA SER A 117 -0.43 -3.21 -5.22
C SER A 117 -1.33 -3.51 -4.03
N ILE A 118 -1.72 -2.43 -3.35
CA ILE A 118 -2.59 -2.49 -2.19
C ILE A 118 -3.76 -1.56 -2.44
N LYS A 119 -4.97 -2.06 -2.24
CA LYS A 119 -6.20 -1.28 -2.29
C LYS A 119 -6.45 -0.65 -0.92
N ILE A 120 -6.46 0.68 -0.89
CA ILE A 120 -6.50 1.47 0.32
C ILE A 120 -7.70 2.41 0.30
N LYS A 121 -8.29 2.64 1.48
CA LYS A 121 -9.21 3.74 1.76
C LYS A 121 -8.72 4.51 2.97
N ILE A 122 -8.74 5.84 2.91
CA ILE A 122 -8.31 6.69 4.02
C ILE A 122 -9.45 7.59 4.43
N ASN A 123 -9.88 7.48 5.69
CA ASN A 123 -10.89 8.36 6.28
C ASN A 123 -10.24 9.29 7.30
N ARG A 124 -10.80 10.49 7.46
CA ARG A 124 -10.55 11.32 8.64
C ARG A 124 -11.30 10.73 9.85
N ILE A 125 -10.74 10.90 11.04
CA ILE A 125 -11.29 10.35 12.28
C ILE A 125 -12.22 11.35 12.98
N ASP A 126 -12.08 12.65 12.72
CA ASP A 126 -12.83 13.78 13.31
C ASP A 126 -13.17 13.64 14.81
#